data_AF-A0A4Q5XX13-F1
#
_entry.id   AF-A0A4Q5XX13-F1
#
_cell.length_a   1.000
_cell.length_b   1.000
_cell.length_c   1.000
_cell.angle_alpha   90.00
_cell.angle_beta   90.00
_cell.angle_gamma   90.00
#
_symmetry.space_group_name_H-M   'P 1'
#
loop_
_entity.id
_entity.type
_entity.pdbx_description
1 polymer ?
#
loop_
_entity_poly.entity_id
_entity_poly.type
_entity_poly.pdbx_seq_one_letter_code
_entity_poly.pdbx_strand_id
1 'polypeptide(L)'
;MFHRIALLAAVSTLAAACASNPSTGSSISADAGGAVPLTGAASATIVVQNLAGNTAWLAEDNLIPQDPVLALVNAIGGNTDNPQGVVITCNAANGGTTMKLGKQPANRVGQSATYKIRTGASMLDVNGKFAANKSGDADFVFPIKQADLIAISKLDAVSVVSDTGEVQWALVKDPAAQVQAKYIGSLKDMPRQTERFMVFCNPK
;
A
#
# COMPACT_ATOMS: atom_id res chain seq x y z
N MET A 1 55.39 0.01 14.45
CA MET A 1 53.92 -0.10 14.40
C MET A 1 53.54 -0.99 13.23
N PHE A 2 53.13 -2.24 13.47
CA PHE A 2 52.28 -3.04 12.57
C PHE A 2 51.72 -4.19 13.42
N HIS A 3 50.42 -4.14 13.74
CA HIS A 3 49.74 -5.16 14.53
C HIS A 3 48.76 -5.96 13.66
N ARG A 4 49.12 -7.24 13.46
CA ARG A 4 48.29 -8.47 13.44
C ARG A 4 46.95 -8.45 12.70
N ILE A 5 46.92 -9.19 11.58
CA ILE A 5 45.73 -9.86 11.03
C ILE A 5 45.77 -11.31 11.52
N ALA A 6 44.72 -11.78 12.19
CA ALA A 6 44.47 -13.19 12.47
C ALA A 6 43.11 -13.56 11.87
N LEU A 7 43.16 -14.38 10.82
CA LEU A 7 42.02 -14.98 10.14
C LEU A 7 41.59 -16.22 10.94
N LEU A 8 40.36 -16.27 11.45
CA LEU A 8 39.78 -17.50 12.00
C LEU A 8 38.81 -18.11 10.98
N ALA A 9 39.12 -19.34 10.58
CA ALA A 9 38.24 -20.25 9.87
C ALA A 9 37.53 -21.17 10.88
N ALA A 10 36.25 -21.47 10.66
CA ALA A 10 35.63 -22.77 10.96
C ALA A 10 34.20 -22.79 10.38
N VAL A 11 33.99 -23.48 9.25
CA VAL A 11 33.38 -24.83 9.10
C VAL A 11 31.88 -24.91 9.45
N SER A 12 31.16 -25.23 8.39
CA SER A 12 29.76 -25.57 8.17
C SER A 12 29.23 -26.74 9.02
N THR A 13 27.92 -26.73 9.29
CA THR A 13 27.09 -27.96 9.22
C THR A 13 25.70 -27.61 8.68
N LEU A 14 25.43 -28.01 7.43
CA LEU A 14 24.09 -28.36 6.96
C LEU A 14 23.91 -29.86 7.21
N ALA A 15 22.80 -30.27 7.80
CA ALA A 15 22.13 -31.52 7.44
C ALA A 15 20.68 -31.52 7.95
N ALA A 16 19.78 -31.73 6.99
CA ALA A 16 18.37 -32.00 7.17
C ALA A 16 18.12 -33.45 7.62
N ALA A 17 16.99 -33.71 8.27
CA ALA A 17 16.20 -34.91 8.02
C ALA A 17 14.81 -34.80 8.68
N CYS A 18 13.80 -35.04 7.85
CA CYS A 18 12.43 -35.33 8.23
C CYS A 18 12.32 -36.71 8.92
N ALA A 19 11.14 -36.91 9.55
CA ALA A 19 10.31 -38.12 9.50
C ALA A 19 10.14 -38.95 10.79
N SER A 20 8.85 -39.06 11.16
CA SER A 20 8.13 -40.27 11.59
C SER A 20 8.31 -40.83 13.01
N ASN A 21 7.20 -40.85 13.75
CA ASN A 21 6.95 -41.68 14.93
C ASN A 21 7.34 -43.16 14.72
N PRO A 22 7.68 -43.85 15.82
CA PRO A 22 6.76 -44.87 16.33
C PRO A 22 6.56 -44.82 17.85
N SER A 23 5.39 -45.33 18.24
CA SER A 23 4.86 -45.51 19.59
C SER A 23 5.55 -46.62 20.39
N THR A 24 5.81 -46.40 21.69
CA THR A 24 5.58 -47.37 22.79
C THR A 24 5.84 -46.76 24.18
N GLY A 25 4.79 -46.71 25.01
CA GLY A 25 4.75 -47.17 26.41
C GLY A 25 5.68 -46.60 27.50
N SER A 26 5.03 -45.93 28.47
CA SER A 26 5.34 -45.87 29.92
C SER A 26 6.47 -44.95 30.42
N SER A 27 6.10 -43.81 31.00
CA SER A 27 6.05 -43.60 32.47
C SER A 27 6.09 -42.10 32.84
N ILE A 28 5.04 -41.69 33.55
CA ILE A 28 4.93 -40.60 34.55
C ILE A 28 6.12 -39.62 34.68
N SER A 29 5.90 -38.39 34.23
CA SER A 29 6.19 -37.16 34.97
C SER A 29 5.35 -36.02 34.39
N ALA A 30 4.29 -35.66 35.11
CA ALA A 30 3.54 -34.44 34.86
C ALA A 30 4.36 -33.26 35.40
N ASP A 31 5.25 -32.73 34.58
CA ASP A 31 5.71 -31.36 34.75
C ASP A 31 4.72 -30.47 34.02
N ALA A 32 3.93 -29.73 34.81
CA ALA A 32 3.03 -28.70 34.31
C ALA A 32 3.88 -27.52 33.81
N GLY A 33 4.45 -27.68 32.61
CA GLY A 33 5.05 -26.62 31.85
C GLY A 33 3.97 -25.61 31.48
N GLY A 34 3.84 -24.58 32.33
CA GLY A 34 2.96 -23.45 32.09
C GLY A 34 3.20 -22.90 30.68
N ALA A 35 2.13 -22.78 29.91
CA ALA A 35 2.17 -22.18 28.59
C ALA A 35 2.81 -20.79 28.71
N VAL A 36 4.02 -20.65 28.14
CA VAL A 36 4.61 -19.33 27.92
C VAL A 36 3.60 -18.58 27.06
N PRO A 37 3.06 -17.43 27.50
CA PRO A 37 2.32 -16.61 26.58
C PRO A 37 3.35 -16.19 25.53
N LEU A 38 3.16 -16.67 24.28
CA LEU A 38 3.71 -15.92 23.16
C LEU A 38 3.12 -14.53 23.31
N THR A 39 3.95 -13.58 23.73
CA THR A 39 3.70 -12.17 23.51
C THR A 39 3.52 -12.02 22.01
N GLY A 40 2.27 -12.16 21.55
CA GLY A 40 1.88 -11.73 20.22
C GLY A 40 2.39 -10.31 20.10
N ALA A 41 3.24 -10.08 19.09
CA ALA A 41 3.68 -8.75 18.73
C ALA A 41 2.47 -7.83 18.83
N ALA A 42 2.62 -6.72 19.56
CA ALA A 42 1.55 -5.75 19.73
C ALA A 42 0.94 -5.52 18.34
N SER A 43 -0.34 -5.87 18.17
CA SER A 43 -1.13 -5.33 17.08
C SER A 43 -1.14 -3.83 17.35
N ALA A 44 -0.15 -3.14 16.77
CA ALA A 44 0.00 -1.71 16.91
C ALA A 44 -1.32 -1.12 16.47
N THR A 45 -1.93 -0.34 17.35
CA THR A 45 -3.17 0.39 17.15
C THR A 45 -3.13 1.00 15.75
N ILE A 46 -3.89 0.42 14.83
CA ILE A 46 -4.03 0.94 13.48
C ILE A 46 -4.71 2.28 13.70
N VAL A 47 -3.96 3.37 13.56
CA VAL A 47 -4.58 4.69 13.55
C VAL A 47 -5.42 4.71 12.29
N VAL A 48 -6.72 4.47 12.43
CA VAL A 48 -7.69 4.51 11.36
C VAL A 48 -8.12 5.95 11.21
N GLN A 49 -7.45 6.72 10.36
CA GLN A 49 -8.03 7.98 9.93
C GLN A 49 -9.07 7.67 8.85
N ASN A 50 -10.34 7.56 9.26
CA ASN A 50 -11.44 7.35 8.34
C ASN A 50 -11.88 8.68 7.70
N LEU A 51 -11.58 8.82 6.41
CA LEU A 51 -11.92 9.94 5.54
C LEU A 51 -13.01 9.56 4.52
N ALA A 52 -13.54 8.33 4.54
CA ALA A 52 -14.46 7.88 3.49
C ALA A 52 -15.78 8.65 3.47
N GLY A 53 -16.24 9.14 4.63
CA GLY A 53 -17.47 9.92 4.76
C GLY A 53 -17.38 11.34 4.23
N ASN A 54 -16.18 11.90 4.10
CA ASN A 54 -15.96 13.30 3.70
C ASN A 54 -15.07 13.45 2.47
N THR A 55 -14.72 12.36 1.78
CA THR A 55 -13.94 12.39 0.55
C THR A 55 -14.72 11.88 -0.66
N ALA A 56 -14.34 12.35 -1.83
CA ALA A 56 -14.85 11.89 -3.12
C ALA A 56 -13.75 12.01 -4.18
N TRP A 57 -13.91 11.35 -5.32
CA TRP A 57 -12.99 11.49 -6.43
C TRP A 57 -13.35 12.68 -7.30
N LEU A 58 -12.32 13.34 -7.84
CA LEU A 58 -12.45 14.44 -8.79
C LEU A 58 -11.42 14.26 -9.90
N ALA A 59 -11.91 14.27 -11.15
CA ALA A 59 -11.07 14.37 -12.33
C ALA A 59 -11.00 15.83 -12.80
N GLU A 60 -9.80 16.27 -13.16
CA GLU A 60 -9.53 17.61 -13.67
C GLU A 60 -8.72 17.52 -14.98
N ASP A 61 -9.23 18.20 -16.00
CA ASP A 61 -8.54 18.40 -17.27
C ASP A 61 -7.60 19.59 -17.10
N ASN A 62 -6.36 19.32 -16.72
CA ASN A 62 -5.36 20.36 -16.68
C ASN A 62 -4.87 20.62 -18.11
N LEU A 63 -4.87 21.89 -18.52
CA LEU A 63 -4.37 22.28 -19.83
C LEU A 63 -2.84 22.14 -19.86
N ILE A 64 -2.31 21.63 -20.99
CA ILE A 64 -0.87 21.55 -21.27
C ILE A 64 -0.19 22.87 -20.87
N PRO A 65 0.91 22.85 -20.10
CA PRO A 65 1.82 21.71 -19.87
C PRO A 65 1.47 20.81 -18.69
N GLN A 66 0.32 21.00 -18.04
CA GLN A 66 -0.05 20.21 -16.88
C GLN A 66 -0.77 18.92 -17.31
N ASP A 67 -0.43 17.82 -16.64
CA ASP A 67 -1.01 16.51 -16.88
C ASP A 67 -2.41 16.42 -16.25
N PRO A 68 -3.39 15.74 -16.90
CA PRO A 68 -4.67 15.43 -16.29
C PRO A 68 -4.51 14.72 -14.94
N VAL A 69 -5.43 15.02 -14.02
CA VAL A 69 -5.40 14.49 -12.64
C VAL A 69 -6.73 13.83 -12.30
N LEU A 70 -6.65 12.73 -11.55
CA LEU A 70 -7.75 12.13 -10.82
C LEU A 70 -7.33 12.01 -9.35
N ALA A 71 -7.98 12.73 -8.45
CA ALA A 71 -7.57 12.80 -7.05
C ALA A 71 -8.71 12.47 -6.09
N LEU A 72 -8.36 11.88 -4.95
CA LEU A 72 -9.22 11.81 -3.79
C LEU A 72 -9.17 13.17 -3.07
N VAL A 73 -10.29 13.86 -2.99
CA VAL A 73 -10.39 15.22 -2.45
C VAL A 73 -11.46 15.29 -1.36
N ASN A 74 -11.50 16.38 -0.60
CA ASN A 74 -12.65 16.66 0.27
C ASN A 74 -13.93 16.81 -0.56
N ALA A 75 -15.00 16.13 -0.17
CA ALA A 75 -16.27 16.11 -0.88
C ALA A 75 -16.95 17.49 -0.93
N ILE A 76 -16.61 18.38 0.00
CA ILE A 76 -17.11 19.76 0.07
C ILE A 76 -15.91 20.70 -0.05
N GLY A 77 -15.89 21.51 -1.11
CA GLY A 77 -14.86 22.54 -1.32
C GLY A 77 -13.44 22.01 -1.62
N GLY A 78 -13.26 20.71 -1.84
CA GLY A 78 -11.98 20.13 -2.25
C GLY A 78 -11.68 20.37 -3.73
N ASN A 79 -10.39 20.44 -4.06
CA ASN A 79 -9.86 20.53 -5.42
C ASN A 79 -8.65 19.60 -5.59
N THR A 80 -8.20 19.39 -6.82
CA THR A 80 -7.10 18.47 -7.09
C THR A 80 -5.73 19.00 -6.66
N ASP A 81 -5.61 20.31 -6.39
CA ASP A 81 -4.41 20.94 -5.83
C ASP A 81 -4.12 20.51 -4.38
N ASN A 82 -5.17 20.16 -3.62
CA ASN A 82 -5.08 19.78 -2.21
C ASN A 82 -5.68 18.38 -1.97
N PRO A 83 -5.07 17.34 -2.54
CA PRO A 83 -5.58 15.98 -2.45
C PRO A 83 -5.46 15.44 -1.02
N GLN A 84 -6.34 14.50 -0.67
CA GLN A 84 -6.36 13.84 0.63
C GLN A 84 -5.34 12.68 0.74
N GLY A 85 -4.38 12.61 -0.18
CA GLY A 85 -3.27 11.65 -0.14
C GLY A 85 -3.35 10.54 -1.18
N VAL A 86 -4.33 10.52 -2.08
CA VAL A 86 -4.32 9.62 -3.24
C VAL A 86 -4.56 10.42 -4.50
N VAL A 87 -3.62 10.32 -5.44
CA VAL A 87 -3.64 11.08 -6.70
C VAL A 87 -3.21 10.17 -7.84
N ILE A 88 -3.83 10.32 -8.98
CA ILE A 88 -3.47 9.64 -10.23
C ILE A 88 -3.24 10.72 -11.26
N THR A 89 -2.10 10.66 -11.93
CA THR A 89 -1.70 11.59 -12.99
C THR A 89 -1.55 10.82 -14.30
N CYS A 90 -1.93 11.43 -15.41
CA CYS A 90 -1.70 10.89 -16.73
C CYS A 90 -0.71 11.75 -17.50
N ASN A 91 0.39 11.16 -17.95
CA ASN A 91 1.26 11.85 -18.89
C ASN A 91 0.53 12.01 -20.23
N ALA A 92 0.13 13.24 -20.56
CA ALA A 92 -0.64 13.51 -21.77
C ALA A 92 0.12 13.20 -23.06
N ALA A 93 1.45 13.15 -23.03
CA ALA A 93 2.27 12.87 -24.22
C ALA A 93 2.33 11.37 -24.59
N ASN A 94 2.14 10.46 -23.63
CA ASN A 94 2.24 9.01 -23.89
C ASN A 94 1.11 8.17 -23.28
N GLY A 95 0.13 8.78 -22.61
CA GLY A 95 -0.99 8.10 -21.96
C GLY A 95 -0.61 7.32 -20.70
N GLY A 96 0.64 7.41 -20.24
CA GLY A 96 1.15 6.69 -19.09
C GLY A 96 0.55 7.19 -17.78
N THR A 97 -0.16 6.32 -17.07
CA THR A 97 -0.79 6.65 -15.78
C THR A 97 0.07 6.25 -14.59
N THR A 98 0.19 7.18 -13.65
CA THR A 98 0.97 7.00 -12.42
C THR A 98 0.08 7.28 -11.22
N MET A 99 0.09 6.41 -10.24
CA MET A 99 -0.57 6.61 -8.96
C MET A 99 0.44 7.07 -7.91
N LYS A 100 0.04 8.06 -7.11
CA LYS A 100 0.76 8.62 -5.98
C LYS A 100 -0.04 8.35 -4.72
N LEU A 101 0.58 7.59 -3.82
CA LEU A 101 0.06 7.33 -2.48
C LEU A 101 0.82 8.23 -1.50
N GLY A 102 0.20 9.32 -1.06
CA GLY A 102 0.76 10.25 -0.10
C GLY A 102 0.69 9.76 1.35
N LYS A 103 1.08 10.65 2.27
CA LYS A 103 1.19 10.38 3.71
C LYS A 103 2.17 9.24 4.02
N GLN A 104 3.22 9.11 3.20
CA GLN A 104 4.27 8.12 3.41
C GLN A 104 5.42 8.71 4.23
N PRO A 105 6.21 7.89 4.93
CA PRO A 105 7.29 8.38 5.77
C PRO A 105 8.34 9.17 4.96
N ALA A 106 8.60 10.41 5.36
CA ALA A 106 9.55 11.31 4.69
C ALA A 106 10.98 10.74 4.62
N ASN A 107 11.38 9.93 5.60
CA ASN A 107 12.70 9.28 5.64
C ASN A 107 12.89 8.20 4.55
N ARG A 108 11.84 7.86 3.79
CA ARG A 108 11.93 6.90 2.67
C ARG A 108 12.17 7.53 1.32
N VAL A 109 12.12 8.86 1.19
CA VAL A 109 12.36 9.56 -0.09
C VAL A 109 13.62 9.03 -0.79
N GLY A 110 13.48 8.72 -2.08
CA GLY A 110 14.56 8.17 -2.91
C GLY A 110 14.64 6.63 -2.91
N GLN A 111 14.02 5.94 -1.96
CA GLN A 111 14.00 4.48 -1.89
C GLN A 111 12.94 3.88 -2.84
N SER A 112 13.15 2.64 -3.25
CA SER A 112 12.16 1.85 -3.99
C SER A 112 11.54 0.78 -3.10
N ALA A 113 10.31 0.37 -3.39
CA ALA A 113 9.62 -0.71 -2.70
C ALA A 113 8.59 -1.38 -3.60
N THR A 114 8.17 -2.58 -3.21
CA THR A 114 7.07 -3.31 -3.86
C THR A 114 5.88 -3.34 -2.91
N TYR A 115 4.79 -2.71 -3.33
CA TYR A 115 3.53 -2.68 -2.61
C TYR A 115 2.56 -3.68 -3.24
N LYS A 116 1.46 -3.99 -2.56
CA LYS A 116 0.39 -4.85 -3.09
C LYS A 116 -0.93 -4.11 -3.13
N ILE A 117 -1.59 -4.13 -4.29
CA ILE A 117 -2.98 -3.71 -4.42
C ILE A 117 -3.85 -4.94 -4.25
N ARG A 118 -4.64 -4.96 -3.18
CA ARG A 118 -5.55 -6.06 -2.84
C ARG A 118 -6.97 -5.69 -3.27
N THR A 119 -7.51 -6.46 -4.19
CA THR A 119 -8.85 -6.30 -4.75
C THR A 119 -9.62 -7.59 -4.53
N GLY A 120 -10.16 -7.82 -3.32
CA GLY A 120 -10.99 -8.98 -2.94
C GLY A 120 -10.45 -10.36 -3.35
N ALA A 121 -10.64 -10.72 -4.62
CA ALA A 121 -10.19 -11.96 -5.24
C ALA A 121 -8.71 -11.97 -5.69
N SER A 122 -8.01 -10.83 -5.74
CA SER A 122 -6.64 -10.76 -6.27
C SER A 122 -5.73 -9.82 -5.49
N MET A 123 -4.42 -10.06 -5.64
CA MET A 123 -3.35 -9.16 -5.22
C MET A 123 -2.45 -8.87 -6.42
N LEU A 124 -2.19 -7.59 -6.67
CA LEU A 124 -1.28 -7.11 -7.70
C LEU A 124 -0.05 -6.49 -7.04
N ASP A 125 1.14 -7.03 -7.33
CA ASP A 125 2.39 -6.42 -6.90
C ASP A 125 2.69 -5.20 -7.79
N VAL A 126 3.00 -4.06 -7.16
CA VAL A 126 3.33 -2.79 -7.81
C VAL A 126 4.68 -2.28 -7.32
N ASN A 127 5.62 -2.12 -8.25
CA ASN A 127 6.92 -1.54 -7.97
C ASN A 127 6.83 -0.02 -8.06
N GLY A 128 7.32 0.66 -7.04
CA GLY A 128 7.29 2.11 -6.98
C GLY A 128 8.49 2.71 -6.26
N LYS A 129 8.50 4.02 -6.19
CA LYS A 129 9.55 4.82 -5.57
C LYS A 129 8.95 5.91 -4.70
N PHE A 130 9.57 6.18 -3.56
CA PHE A 130 9.18 7.30 -2.70
C PHE A 130 9.74 8.61 -3.26
N ALA A 131 8.86 9.56 -3.53
CA ALA A 131 9.19 10.92 -3.95
C ALA A 131 8.87 11.91 -2.83
N ALA A 132 9.64 12.99 -2.74
CA ALA A 132 9.33 14.07 -1.80
C ALA A 132 8.03 14.77 -2.22
N ASN A 133 7.19 15.14 -1.24
CA ASN A 133 5.99 15.91 -1.48
C ASN A 133 6.06 17.31 -0.84
N LYS A 134 5.12 18.18 -1.20
CA LYS A 134 5.10 19.58 -0.72
C LYS A 134 4.72 19.73 0.75
N SER A 135 4.13 18.69 1.38
CA SER A 135 3.70 18.72 2.78
C SER A 135 4.81 18.28 3.76
N GLY A 136 6.00 17.94 3.27
CA GLY A 136 7.10 17.43 4.08
C GLY A 136 7.04 15.92 4.32
N ASP A 137 6.05 15.22 3.76
CA ASP A 137 5.95 13.77 3.73
C ASP A 137 6.55 13.23 2.41
N ALA A 138 6.44 11.91 2.21
CA ALA A 138 6.70 11.27 0.93
C ALA A 138 5.39 10.83 0.24
N ASP A 139 5.46 10.72 -1.08
CA ASP A 139 4.50 10.00 -1.91
C ASP A 139 5.16 8.71 -2.41
N PHE A 140 4.50 7.56 -2.25
CA PHE A 140 4.88 6.35 -2.95
C PHE A 140 4.28 6.37 -4.35
N VAL A 141 5.13 6.43 -5.36
CA VAL A 141 4.78 6.68 -6.76
C VAL A 141 5.00 5.40 -7.56
N PHE A 142 3.98 4.91 -8.25
CA PHE A 142 4.05 3.69 -9.06
C PHE A 142 3.18 3.78 -10.32
N PRO A 143 3.58 3.10 -11.42
CA PRO A 143 2.76 3.03 -12.61
C PRO A 143 1.52 2.16 -12.35
N ILE A 144 0.38 2.57 -12.88
CA ILE A 144 -0.86 1.78 -12.86
C ILE A 144 -1.43 1.74 -14.26
N LYS A 145 -2.03 0.62 -14.70
CA LYS A 145 -2.68 0.58 -16.01
C LYS A 145 -4.08 1.20 -15.92
N GLN A 146 -4.50 1.86 -16.99
CA GLN A 146 -5.86 2.40 -17.09
C GLN A 146 -6.94 1.32 -16.89
N ALA A 147 -6.72 0.10 -17.42
CA ALA A 147 -7.62 -1.03 -17.23
C ALA A 147 -7.75 -1.45 -15.75
N ASP A 148 -6.64 -1.44 -15.00
CA ASP A 148 -6.65 -1.75 -13.56
C ASP A 148 -7.43 -0.67 -12.79
N LEU A 149 -7.27 0.60 -13.18
CA LEU A 149 -8.02 1.70 -12.58
C LEU A 149 -9.53 1.61 -12.83
N ILE A 150 -9.93 1.21 -14.04
CA ILE A 150 -11.34 0.94 -14.39
C ILE A 150 -11.88 -0.27 -13.61
N ALA A 151 -11.06 -1.30 -13.38
CA ALA A 151 -11.46 -2.44 -12.56
C ALA A 151 -11.63 -2.02 -11.10
N ILE A 152 -10.68 -1.27 -10.54
CA ILE A 152 -10.71 -0.77 -9.15
C ILE A 152 -11.94 0.11 -8.90
N SER A 153 -12.31 0.99 -9.84
CA SER A 153 -13.44 1.90 -9.64
C SER A 153 -14.78 1.18 -9.46
N LYS A 154 -14.89 -0.08 -9.90
CA LYS A 154 -16.11 -0.90 -9.81
C LYS A 154 -16.18 -1.74 -8.53
N LEU A 155 -15.13 -1.75 -7.72
CA LEU A 155 -15.08 -2.54 -6.49
C LEU A 155 -15.79 -1.83 -5.35
N ASP A 156 -16.24 -2.61 -4.36
CA ASP A 156 -16.77 -2.05 -3.12
C ASP A 156 -15.64 -1.69 -2.13
N ALA A 157 -14.49 -2.36 -2.24
CA ALA A 157 -13.29 -2.05 -1.47
C ALA A 157 -12.01 -2.44 -2.21
N VAL A 158 -10.96 -1.63 -2.04
CA VAL A 158 -9.59 -1.93 -2.46
C VAL A 158 -8.63 -1.51 -1.34
N SER A 159 -7.53 -2.23 -1.17
CA SER A 159 -6.51 -1.88 -0.17
C SER A 159 -5.11 -1.85 -0.77
N VAL A 160 -4.29 -0.92 -0.32
CA VAL A 160 -2.88 -0.80 -0.71
C VAL A 160 -2.03 -1.17 0.50
N VAL A 161 -1.26 -2.24 0.34
CA VAL A 161 -0.43 -2.87 1.37
C VAL A 161 1.03 -2.52 1.09
N SER A 162 1.75 -2.03 2.10
CA SER A 162 3.18 -1.72 1.97
C SER A 162 4.04 -2.98 1.88
N ASP A 163 5.32 -2.76 1.54
CA ASP A 163 6.40 -3.74 1.61
C ASP A 163 6.62 -4.34 3.00
N THR A 164 6.15 -3.66 4.05
CA THR A 164 6.17 -4.14 5.44
C THR A 164 4.94 -4.96 5.83
N GLY A 165 3.96 -5.13 4.93
CA GLY A 165 2.72 -5.86 5.18
C GLY A 165 1.61 -5.03 5.84
N GLU A 166 1.84 -3.76 6.13
CA GLU A 166 0.83 -2.86 6.69
C GLU A 166 -0.11 -2.32 5.61
N VAL A 167 -1.41 -2.26 5.90
CA VAL A 167 -2.37 -1.62 5.00
C VAL A 167 -2.28 -0.10 5.16
N GLN A 168 -1.65 0.57 4.19
CA GLN A 168 -1.49 2.03 4.23
C GLN A 168 -2.81 2.74 3.92
N TRP A 169 -3.51 2.28 2.88
CA TRP A 169 -4.78 2.86 2.45
C TRP A 169 -5.80 1.77 2.18
N ALA A 170 -7.04 2.00 2.60
CA ALA A 170 -8.22 1.30 2.09
C ALA A 170 -9.12 2.34 1.41
N LEU A 171 -9.63 2.03 0.23
CA LEU A 171 -10.66 2.83 -0.42
C LEU A 171 -11.94 2.01 -0.40
N VAL A 172 -13.02 2.59 0.10
CA VAL A 172 -14.30 1.90 0.30
C VAL A 172 -15.46 2.68 -0.30
N LYS A 173 -16.43 1.96 -0.85
CA LYS A 173 -17.66 2.55 -1.37
C LYS A 173 -18.63 2.93 -0.26
N ASP A 174 -18.74 2.08 0.76
CA ASP A 174 -19.50 2.34 1.98
C ASP A 174 -18.58 2.87 3.09
N PRO A 175 -18.75 4.13 3.55
CA PRO A 175 -17.98 4.69 4.65
C PRO A 175 -18.12 3.91 5.98
N ALA A 176 -19.18 3.12 6.15
CA ALA A 176 -19.41 2.29 7.32
C ALA A 176 -18.72 0.91 7.25
N ALA A 177 -18.07 0.59 6.12
CA ALA A 177 -17.36 -0.66 5.94
C ALA A 177 -16.28 -0.87 7.00
N GLN A 178 -16.26 -2.07 7.59
CA GLN A 178 -15.30 -2.45 8.63
C GLN A 178 -13.99 -2.91 7.96
N VAL A 179 -13.08 -1.98 7.70
CA VAL A 179 -11.76 -2.25 7.12
C VAL A 179 -10.64 -1.74 8.04
N GLN A 180 -9.49 -2.41 8.01
CA GLN A 180 -8.31 -2.05 8.80
C GLN A 180 -7.22 -1.47 7.89
N ALA A 181 -6.96 -0.17 8.03
CA ALA A 181 -5.93 0.56 7.30
C ALA A 181 -5.52 1.82 8.06
N LYS A 182 -4.32 2.37 7.79
CA LYS A 182 -3.92 3.67 8.36
C LYS A 182 -4.83 4.82 7.89
N TYR A 183 -5.22 4.78 6.63
CA TYR A 183 -6.14 5.76 6.04
C TYR A 183 -7.26 5.04 5.32
N ILE A 184 -8.51 5.49 5.52
CA ILE A 184 -9.65 5.00 4.77
C ILE A 184 -10.19 6.15 3.92
N GLY A 185 -10.15 6.01 2.60
CA GLY A 185 -10.72 6.96 1.64
C GLY A 185 -11.99 6.44 0.99
N SER A 186 -12.70 7.32 0.30
CA SER A 186 -13.93 6.95 -0.41
C SER A 186 -13.64 6.41 -1.82
N LEU A 187 -14.49 5.52 -2.31
CA LEU A 187 -14.66 5.21 -3.73
C LEU A 187 -15.83 5.99 -4.35
N LYS A 188 -16.45 6.90 -3.60
CA LYS A 188 -17.54 7.74 -4.10
C LYS A 188 -17.12 8.52 -5.33
N ASP A 189 -17.99 8.51 -6.33
CA ASP A 189 -17.83 9.13 -7.65
C ASP A 189 -16.67 8.58 -8.50
N MET A 190 -15.87 7.62 -7.99
CA MET A 190 -14.71 7.09 -8.69
C MET A 190 -15.03 6.54 -10.09
N PRO A 191 -16.11 5.76 -10.34
CA PRO A 191 -16.43 5.29 -11.69
C PRO A 191 -16.53 6.41 -12.73
N ARG A 192 -17.37 7.41 -12.45
CA ARG A 192 -17.63 8.55 -13.35
C ARG A 192 -16.38 9.40 -13.55
N GLN A 193 -15.59 9.59 -12.50
CA GLN A 193 -14.39 10.42 -12.55
C GLN A 193 -13.24 9.70 -13.25
N THR A 194 -13.12 8.38 -13.08
CA THR A 194 -12.21 7.55 -13.89
C THR A 194 -12.57 7.65 -15.37
N GLU A 195 -13.85 7.55 -15.75
CA GLU A 195 -14.27 7.71 -17.16
C GLU A 195 -13.88 9.08 -17.73
N ARG A 196 -14.13 10.16 -16.98
CA ARG A 196 -13.71 11.53 -17.37
C ARG A 196 -12.20 11.64 -17.49
N PHE A 197 -11.48 11.14 -16.50
CA PHE A 197 -10.03 11.12 -16.49
C PHE A 197 -9.46 10.38 -17.70
N MET A 198 -10.07 9.27 -18.14
CA MET A 198 -9.65 8.58 -19.37
C MET A 198 -9.85 9.42 -20.63
N VAL A 199 -10.92 10.21 -20.70
CA VAL A 199 -11.14 11.15 -21.82
C VAL A 199 -10.06 12.24 -21.83
N PHE A 200 -9.67 12.75 -20.67
CA PHE A 200 -8.59 13.74 -20.53
C PHE A 200 -7.22 13.12 -20.83
N CYS A 201 -7.01 11.89 -20.37
CA CYS A 201 -5.83 11.04 -20.57
C CYS A 201 -5.83 10.37 -21.95
N ASN A 202 -6.20 11.11 -22.99
CA ASN A 202 -6.07 10.66 -24.37
C ASN A 202 -4.87 11.38 -25.00
N PRO A 203 -3.81 10.67 -25.41
CA PRO A 203 -2.66 11.30 -26.05
C PRO A 203 -3.13 12.05 -27.31
N LYS A 204 -2.82 13.35 -27.35
CA LYS A 204 -3.12 14.23 -28.49
C LYS A 204 -1.96 14.27 -29.48
#